data_AF-A0AA88IG53-F1
#
_entry.id   AF-A0AA88IG53-F1
#
_cell.length_a   1.000
_cell.length_b   1.000
_cell.length_c   1.000
_cell.angle_alpha   90.00
_cell.angle_beta   90.00
_cell.angle_gamma   90.00
#
_symmetry.space_group_name_H-M   'P 1'
#
loop_
_entity.id
_entity.type
_entity.pdbx_description
1 polymer ?
#
loop_
_entity_poly.entity_id
_entity_poly.type
_entity_poly.pdbx_seq_one_letter_code
_entity_poly.pdbx_strand_id
1 'polypeptide(L)'
;MVLLNIVQLASEAKMGHQGKIPTKGPPIRKKPYKTPYHLRSWVDKQIKDMETQGVIKEAVSEWCHQINQATIFPNPDKLEIIKQLKPLNNQKTCRSVCGVLSYFQCYVQNYTSIAKPLTNLLKTSENFECPPEAVEALSRLKQELLKAPVKITDASSVSSVINGGIGAVLFNINHNGKESIVQYTSRALSEDERKDSTIERERLAVVVYMEHF
;
A
#
# COMPACT_ATOMS: atom_id res chain seq x y z
N MET A 1 18.78 28.92 5.72
CA MET A 1 17.54 29.68 5.95
C MET A 1 16.24 28.89 5.74
N VAL A 2 16.28 27.63 5.26
CA VAL A 2 15.08 26.80 5.01
C VAL A 2 14.68 25.95 6.24
N LEU A 3 15.62 25.61 7.11
CA LEU A 3 15.37 24.74 8.27
C LEU A 3 14.61 25.41 9.42
N LEU A 4 14.65 26.76 9.54
CA LEU A 4 13.92 27.48 10.59
C LEU A 4 12.40 27.58 10.31
N ASN A 5 11.99 27.57 9.04
CA ASN A 5 10.56 27.62 8.68
C ASN A 5 9.80 26.31 8.92
N ILE A 6 10.50 25.17 8.96
CA ILE A 6 9.87 23.85 9.16
C ILE A 6 9.37 23.71 10.61
N VAL A 7 10.11 24.26 11.58
CA VAL A 7 9.71 24.24 13.00
C VAL A 7 8.51 25.15 13.24
N GLN A 8 8.40 26.25 12.50
CA GLN A 8 7.31 27.23 12.66
C GLN A 8 5.98 26.71 12.08
N LEU A 9 6.01 26.09 10.89
CA LEU A 9 4.84 25.42 10.28
C LEU A 9 4.31 24.25 11.11
N ALA A 10 5.19 23.47 11.75
CA ALA A 10 4.79 22.39 12.65
C ALA A 10 4.17 22.92 13.97
N SER A 11 4.49 24.15 14.37
CA SER A 11 3.88 24.80 15.55
C SER A 11 2.47 25.32 15.28
N GLU A 12 2.18 25.76 14.05
CA GLU A 12 0.87 26.25 13.61
C GLU A 12 -0.12 25.10 13.30
N ALA A 13 0.39 23.93 12.90
CA ALA A 13 -0.41 22.72 12.70
C ALA A 13 -1.02 22.12 14.00
N LYS A 14 -0.72 22.71 15.17
CA LYS A 14 -1.38 22.40 16.46
C LYS A 14 -2.74 23.09 16.64
N MET A 15 -3.29 23.72 15.61
CA MET A 15 -4.70 24.11 15.62
C MET A 15 -5.59 22.88 15.42
N GLY A 16 -5.70 22.07 16.46
CA GLY A 16 -6.70 21.00 16.51
C GLY A 16 -8.08 21.62 16.36
N HIS A 17 -8.75 21.38 15.23
CA HIS A 17 -10.17 21.71 15.07
C HIS A 17 -10.95 20.89 16.10
N GLN A 18 -11.24 21.50 17.26
CA GLN A 18 -11.98 20.86 18.33
C GLN A 18 -13.48 20.96 18.03
N GLY A 19 -13.97 20.07 17.18
CA GLY A 19 -15.41 19.87 16.98
C GLY A 19 -16.02 19.28 18.25
N LYS A 20 -16.70 20.10 19.07
CA LYS A 20 -17.51 19.60 20.18
C LYS A 20 -18.78 18.97 19.62
N ILE A 21 -18.76 17.66 19.40
CA ILE A 21 -19.98 16.89 19.10
C ILE A 21 -20.79 16.81 20.41
N PRO A 22 -22.04 17.27 20.47
CA PRO A 22 -22.85 17.31 21.70
C PRO A 22 -23.43 15.91 22.02
N THR A 23 -22.57 14.91 22.12
CA THR A 23 -22.95 13.53 22.50
C THR A 23 -22.45 13.22 23.90
N LYS A 24 -23.36 12.98 24.85
CA LYS A 24 -23.09 12.64 26.27
C LYS A 24 -22.45 11.26 26.49
N GLY A 25 -21.99 10.58 25.44
CA GLY A 25 -21.48 9.21 25.50
C GLY A 25 -19.98 9.10 25.21
N PRO A 26 -19.31 8.04 25.66
CA PRO A 26 -17.91 7.77 25.29
C PRO A 26 -17.79 7.55 23.76
N PRO A 27 -16.64 7.89 23.14
CA PRO A 27 -16.42 7.66 21.72
C PRO A 27 -16.55 6.16 21.40
N ILE A 28 -17.51 5.79 20.56
CA ILE A 28 -17.67 4.40 20.12
C ILE A 28 -16.85 4.22 18.85
N ARG A 29 -15.78 3.42 18.91
CA ARG A 29 -15.05 2.98 17.71
C ARG A 29 -15.88 1.94 16.96
N LYS A 30 -16.79 2.39 16.10
CA LYS A 30 -17.51 1.55 15.13
C LYS A 30 -16.82 1.64 13.78
N LYS A 31 -16.61 0.50 13.11
CA LYS A 31 -16.27 0.51 11.68
C LYS A 31 -17.44 1.18 10.93
N PRO A 32 -17.19 2.07 9.96
CA PRO A 32 -18.26 2.64 9.14
C PRO A 32 -19.06 1.50 8.49
N TYR A 33 -20.38 1.50 8.64
CA TYR A 33 -21.23 0.58 7.89
C TYR A 33 -21.26 1.01 6.43
N LYS A 34 -21.22 0.05 5.50
CA LYS A 34 -21.40 0.32 4.08
C LYS A 34 -22.75 1.01 3.88
N THR A 35 -22.79 2.06 3.06
CA THR A 35 -24.05 2.70 2.68
C THR A 35 -24.89 1.73 1.84
N PRO A 36 -26.12 1.41 2.26
CA PRO A 36 -27.05 0.59 1.48
C PRO A 36 -27.23 1.19 0.08
N TYR A 37 -27.38 0.33 -0.93
CA TYR A 37 -27.41 0.76 -2.33
C TYR A 37 -28.46 1.85 -2.60
N HIS A 38 -29.66 1.68 -2.05
CA HIS A 38 -30.77 2.62 -2.19
C HIS A 38 -30.54 3.99 -1.52
N LEU A 39 -29.56 4.09 -0.60
CA LEU A 39 -29.20 5.34 0.08
C LEU A 39 -28.00 6.04 -0.56
N ARG A 40 -27.27 5.41 -1.48
CA ARG A 40 -26.06 6.01 -2.08
C ARG A 40 -26.37 7.36 -2.74
N SER A 41 -27.43 7.43 -3.54
CA SER A 41 -27.85 8.66 -4.23
C SER A 41 -28.16 9.81 -3.25
N TRP A 42 -28.76 9.49 -2.11
CA TRP A 42 -29.08 10.46 -1.07
C TRP A 42 -27.82 10.91 -0.32
N VAL A 43 -26.94 9.97 0.02
CA VAL A 43 -25.65 10.24 0.67
C VAL A 43 -24.74 11.08 -0.22
N ASP A 44 -24.64 10.77 -1.51
CA ASP A 44 -23.83 11.53 -2.47
C ASP A 44 -24.33 12.98 -2.61
N LYS A 45 -25.65 13.17 -2.56
CA LYS A 45 -26.25 14.51 -2.56
C LYS A 45 -25.90 15.27 -1.28
N GLN A 46 -25.98 14.63 -0.13
CA GLN A 46 -25.59 15.23 1.16
C GLN A 46 -24.09 15.58 1.19
N ILE A 47 -23.22 14.72 0.65
CA ILE A 47 -21.77 15.00 0.54
C ILE A 47 -21.54 16.25 -0.32
N LYS A 48 -22.20 16.37 -1.48
CA LYS A 48 -22.11 17.56 -2.33
C LYS A 48 -22.62 18.82 -1.63
N ASP A 49 -23.75 18.74 -0.95
CA ASP A 49 -24.31 19.87 -0.22
C ASP A 49 -23.35 20.32 0.90
N MET A 50 -22.76 19.38 1.64
CA MET A 50 -21.79 19.64 2.71
C MET A 50 -20.45 20.20 2.17
N GLU A 51 -20.01 19.77 0.99
CA GLU A 51 -18.84 20.31 0.30
C GLU A 51 -19.09 21.75 -0.17
N THR A 52 -20.25 22.01 -0.77
CA THR A 52 -20.69 23.35 -1.21
C THR A 52 -20.80 24.32 -0.02
N GLN A 53 -21.25 23.81 1.13
CA GLN A 53 -21.34 24.56 2.38
C GLN A 53 -20.00 24.69 3.13
N GLY A 54 -18.93 24.05 2.64
CA GLY A 54 -17.61 24.06 3.27
C GLY A 54 -17.54 23.33 4.63
N VAL A 55 -18.54 22.52 4.97
CA VAL A 55 -18.57 21.68 6.18
C VAL A 55 -17.54 20.55 6.07
N ILE A 56 -17.38 20.03 4.85
CA ILE A 56 -16.35 19.06 4.50
C ILE A 56 -15.52 19.60 3.34
N LYS A 57 -14.29 19.13 3.24
CA LYS A 57 -13.34 19.47 2.17
C LYS A 57 -12.62 18.20 1.78
N GLU A 58 -12.23 18.09 0.51
CA GLU A 58 -11.47 16.96 0.02
C GLU A 58 -10.17 16.82 0.84
N ALA A 59 -9.96 15.63 1.42
CA ALA A 59 -8.86 15.38 2.33
C ALA A 59 -7.60 15.07 1.52
N VAL A 60 -6.83 16.11 1.18
CA VAL A 60 -5.48 15.96 0.65
C VAL A 60 -4.51 15.90 1.83
N SER A 61 -4.25 14.69 2.33
CA SER A 61 -3.22 14.47 3.34
C SER A 61 -1.91 14.06 2.65
N GLU A 62 -0.81 14.73 3.01
CA GLU A 62 0.56 14.38 2.61
C GLU A 62 0.93 12.92 2.93
N TRP A 63 0.21 12.31 3.86
CA TRP A 63 0.46 10.94 4.34
C TRP A 63 -0.50 9.91 3.75
N CYS A 64 -1.63 10.35 3.19
CA CYS A 64 -2.67 9.49 2.63
C CYS A 64 -2.46 9.26 1.13
N HIS A 65 -2.95 8.11 0.67
CA HIS A 65 -3.03 7.82 -0.76
C HIS A 65 -4.06 8.71 -1.42
N GLN A 66 -3.79 9.15 -2.66
CA GLN A 66 -4.76 9.91 -3.43
C GLN A 66 -5.90 8.97 -3.85
N ILE A 67 -7.14 9.36 -3.57
CA ILE A 67 -8.33 8.58 -3.93
C ILE A 67 -9.02 9.30 -5.08
N ASN A 68 -8.92 8.76 -6.29
CA ASN A 68 -9.60 9.28 -7.48
C ASN A 68 -10.65 8.28 -7.95
N GLN A 69 -11.93 8.65 -7.94
CA GLN A 69 -13.01 7.84 -8.52
C GLN A 69 -12.93 6.34 -8.15
N ALA A 70 -12.73 6.04 -6.86
CA ALA A 70 -12.53 4.69 -6.34
C ALA A 70 -11.20 4.02 -6.78
N THR A 71 -10.15 4.79 -7.02
CA THR A 71 -8.79 4.31 -7.29
C THR A 71 -7.80 4.95 -6.32
N ILE A 72 -7.02 4.13 -5.61
CA ILE A 72 -5.88 4.58 -4.80
C ILE A 72 -4.66 4.70 -5.70
N PHE A 73 -4.16 5.92 -5.78
CA PHE A 73 -2.84 6.16 -6.30
C PHE A 73 -1.85 6.25 -5.13
N PRO A 74 -0.64 5.67 -5.28
CA PRO A 74 0.46 6.01 -4.40
C PRO A 74 0.59 7.54 -4.39
N ASN A 75 0.79 8.13 -3.21
CA ASN A 75 0.94 9.57 -3.11
C ASN A 75 2.11 10.03 -4.01
N PRO A 76 1.91 11.03 -4.90
CA PRO A 76 2.92 11.48 -5.84
C PRO A 76 4.23 11.89 -5.16
N ASP A 77 4.17 12.53 -3.99
CA ASP A 77 5.35 12.93 -3.21
C ASP A 77 6.18 11.70 -2.80
N LYS A 78 5.51 10.61 -2.45
CA LYS A 78 6.19 9.34 -2.11
C LYS A 78 6.72 8.63 -3.36
N LEU A 79 6.09 8.82 -4.52
CA LEU A 79 6.63 8.36 -5.81
C LEU A 79 7.88 9.16 -6.21
N GLU A 80 7.96 10.45 -5.86
CA GLU A 80 9.19 11.24 -6.06
C GLU A 80 10.35 10.70 -5.23
N ILE A 81 10.09 10.30 -3.98
CA ILE A 81 11.09 9.62 -3.15
C ILE A 81 11.60 8.34 -3.83
N ILE A 82 10.71 7.56 -4.47
CA ILE A 82 11.08 6.34 -5.22
C ILE A 82 12.01 6.68 -6.39
N LYS A 83 11.70 7.75 -7.14
CA LYS A 83 12.55 8.22 -8.25
C LYS A 83 13.95 8.58 -7.76
N GLN A 84 14.03 9.24 -6.60
CA GLN A 84 15.27 9.72 -5.99
C GLN A 84 15.98 8.69 -5.08
N LEU A 85 15.56 7.42 -5.08
CA LEU A 85 16.24 6.39 -4.28
C LEU A 85 17.71 6.27 -4.68
N LYS A 86 18.56 6.41 -3.66
CA LYS A 86 20.02 6.29 -3.77
C LYS A 86 20.44 4.92 -4.30
N PRO A 87 21.56 4.83 -5.04
CA PRO A 87 22.12 3.57 -5.47
C PRO A 87 22.54 2.70 -4.27
N LEU A 88 22.52 1.38 -4.47
CA LEU A 88 22.78 0.37 -3.45
C LEU A 88 24.28 0.22 -3.19
N ASN A 89 24.91 1.25 -2.62
CA ASN A 89 26.36 1.26 -2.39
C ASN A 89 26.76 0.66 -1.03
N ASN A 90 25.85 0.66 -0.07
CA ASN A 90 26.10 0.20 1.30
C ASN A 90 24.92 -0.64 1.82
N GLN A 91 25.20 -1.57 2.73
CA GLN A 91 24.17 -2.38 3.38
C GLN A 91 23.13 -1.54 4.13
N LYS A 92 23.55 -0.44 4.77
CA LYS A 92 22.64 0.52 5.43
C LYS A 92 21.68 1.17 4.43
N THR A 93 22.20 1.60 3.27
CA THR A 93 21.39 2.18 2.20
C THR A 93 20.45 1.14 1.62
N CYS A 94 20.92 -0.10 1.41
CA CYS A 94 20.08 -1.20 0.95
C CYS A 94 18.92 -1.48 1.92
N ARG A 95 19.17 -1.52 3.24
CA ARG A 95 18.12 -1.74 4.25
C ARG A 95 17.10 -0.60 4.25
N SER A 96 17.57 0.65 4.14
CA SER A 96 16.68 1.82 4.04
C SER A 96 15.81 1.77 2.78
N VAL A 97 16.41 1.47 1.62
CA VAL A 97 15.71 1.34 0.34
C VAL A 97 14.67 0.21 0.39
N CYS A 98 15.03 -0.97 0.91
CA CYS A 98 14.11 -2.09 1.08
C CYS A 98 12.93 -1.74 2.01
N GLY A 99 13.19 -0.99 3.09
CA GLY A 99 12.14 -0.50 3.98
C GLY A 99 11.17 0.42 3.27
N VAL A 100 11.66 1.40 2.49
CA VAL A 100 10.80 2.29 1.70
C VAL A 100 10.00 1.50 0.66
N LEU A 101 10.63 0.57 -0.06
CA LEU A 101 9.95 -0.23 -1.08
C LEU A 101 8.88 -1.16 -0.49
N SER A 102 9.09 -1.68 0.72
CA SER A 102 8.11 -2.54 1.40
C SER A 102 6.78 -1.83 1.69
N TYR A 103 6.80 -0.51 1.87
CA TYR A 103 5.57 0.29 2.01
C TYR A 103 4.67 0.18 0.78
N PHE A 104 5.26 0.00 -0.41
CA PHE A 104 4.53 -0.06 -1.67
C PHE A 104 4.34 -1.48 -2.20
N GLN A 105 4.63 -2.51 -1.41
CA GLN A 105 4.48 -3.90 -1.84
C GLN A 105 3.06 -4.24 -2.32
N CYS A 106 2.04 -3.54 -1.80
CA CYS A 106 0.64 -3.72 -2.19
C CYS A 106 0.30 -3.27 -3.61
N TYR A 107 1.19 -2.49 -4.25
CA TYR A 107 1.02 -1.98 -5.62
C TYR A 107 1.74 -2.84 -6.67
N VAL A 108 2.60 -3.78 -6.25
CA VAL A 108 3.45 -4.54 -7.17
C VAL A 108 3.11 -6.03 -7.10
N GLN A 109 2.75 -6.60 -8.24
CA GLN A 109 2.56 -8.05 -8.35
C GLN A 109 3.88 -8.79 -8.15
N ASN A 110 3.85 -9.87 -7.35
CA ASN A 110 5.01 -10.71 -7.06
C ASN A 110 6.21 -9.92 -6.47
N TYR A 111 5.94 -8.86 -5.69
CA TYR A 111 6.95 -8.02 -5.06
C TYR A 111 8.09 -8.84 -4.42
N THR A 112 7.76 -9.88 -3.65
CA THR A 112 8.76 -10.68 -2.93
C THR A 112 9.73 -11.40 -3.87
N SER A 113 9.24 -11.89 -5.02
CA SER A 113 10.10 -12.55 -6.00
C SER A 113 11.05 -11.56 -6.67
N ILE A 114 10.58 -10.34 -6.98
CA ILE A 114 11.40 -9.28 -7.56
C ILE A 114 12.40 -8.73 -6.53
N ALA A 115 11.99 -8.58 -5.27
CA ALA A 115 12.82 -8.06 -4.17
C ALA A 115 13.79 -9.12 -3.59
N LYS A 116 13.72 -10.38 -4.03
CA LYS A 116 14.58 -11.47 -3.55
C LYS A 116 16.09 -11.16 -3.62
N PRO A 117 16.68 -10.69 -4.72
CA PRO A 117 18.09 -10.30 -4.75
C PRO A 117 18.42 -9.18 -3.77
N LEU A 118 17.52 -8.21 -3.57
CA LEU A 118 17.70 -7.13 -2.59
C LEU A 118 17.68 -7.64 -1.14
N THR A 119 16.79 -8.57 -0.82
CA THR A 119 16.71 -9.16 0.52
C THR A 119 17.87 -10.11 0.80
N ASN A 120 18.40 -10.80 -0.20
CA ASN A 120 19.61 -11.61 -0.07
C ASN A 120 20.84 -10.75 0.29
N LEU A 121 20.96 -9.55 -0.28
CA LEU A 121 22.03 -8.60 0.09
C LEU A 121 22.01 -8.19 1.56
N LEU A 122 20.85 -8.27 2.22
CA LEU A 122 20.72 -7.95 3.64
C LEU A 122 21.12 -9.09 4.56
N LYS A 123 21.25 -10.33 4.04
CA LYS A 123 21.64 -11.51 4.81
C LYS A 123 23.16 -11.64 4.95
N THR A 124 23.90 -11.24 3.93
CA THR A 124 25.37 -11.30 3.93
C THR A 124 25.95 -10.07 4.63
N SER A 125 26.70 -10.27 5.71
CA SER A 125 27.34 -9.18 6.46
C SER A 125 28.79 -8.89 6.05
N GLU A 126 29.49 -9.86 5.45
CA GLU A 126 30.96 -9.83 5.44
C GLU A 126 31.63 -9.20 4.21
N ASN A 127 30.93 -9.01 3.08
CA ASN A 127 31.44 -8.21 1.95
C ASN A 127 30.24 -7.71 1.15
N PHE A 128 29.90 -6.43 1.30
CA PHE A 128 28.77 -5.84 0.58
C PHE A 128 29.22 -5.48 -0.84
N GLU A 129 28.98 -6.39 -1.78
CA GLU A 129 29.01 -6.10 -3.21
C GLU A 129 27.59 -6.13 -3.76
N CYS A 130 27.23 -5.12 -4.55
CA CYS A 130 25.92 -5.06 -5.21
C CYS A 130 26.02 -5.79 -6.56
N PRO A 131 25.44 -7.00 -6.71
CA PRO A 131 25.44 -7.72 -7.97
C PRO A 131 24.52 -7.01 -8.98
N PRO A 132 24.76 -7.21 -10.29
CA PRO A 132 23.93 -6.62 -11.34
C PRO A 132 22.45 -6.99 -11.20
N GLU A 133 22.16 -8.21 -10.73
CA GLU A 133 20.80 -8.71 -10.46
C GLU A 133 20.03 -7.84 -9.46
N ALA A 134 20.72 -7.31 -8.43
CA ALA A 134 20.10 -6.46 -7.44
C ALA A 134 19.79 -5.06 -7.99
N VAL A 135 20.65 -4.53 -8.86
CA VAL A 135 20.41 -3.26 -9.56
C VAL A 135 19.23 -3.39 -10.52
N GLU A 136 19.17 -4.51 -11.26
CA GLU A 136 18.05 -4.80 -12.15
C GLU A 136 16.73 -4.94 -11.39
N ALA A 137 16.72 -5.66 -10.27
CA ALA A 137 15.57 -5.78 -9.40
C ALA A 137 15.09 -4.43 -8.86
N LEU A 138 16.01 -3.55 -8.43
CA LEU A 138 15.67 -2.19 -8.00
C LEU A 138 15.02 -1.39 -9.14
N SER A 139 15.62 -1.46 -10.33
CA SER A 139 15.11 -0.77 -11.53
C SER A 139 13.71 -1.25 -11.90
N ARG A 140 13.50 -2.57 -11.89
CA ARG A 140 12.21 -3.20 -12.16
C ARG A 140 11.15 -2.77 -11.14
N LEU A 141 11.47 -2.76 -9.85
CA LEU A 141 10.55 -2.28 -8.82
C LEU A 141 10.18 -0.80 -9.01
N LYS A 142 11.15 0.06 -9.34
CA LYS A 142 10.87 1.47 -9.67
C LYS A 142 9.91 1.59 -10.84
N GLN A 143 10.12 0.82 -11.91
CA GLN A 143 9.25 0.86 -13.09
C GLN A 143 7.83 0.39 -12.79
N GLU A 144 7.67 -0.72 -12.07
CA GLU A 144 6.34 -1.26 -11.72
C GLU A 144 5.57 -0.29 -10.82
N LEU A 145 6.25 0.36 -9.86
CA LEU A 145 5.64 1.38 -9.00
C LEU A 145 5.21 2.64 -9.75
N LEU A 146 5.92 3.01 -10.82
CA LEU A 146 5.54 4.14 -11.68
C LEU A 146 4.39 3.79 -12.63
N LYS A 147 4.19 2.51 -12.95
CA LYS A 147 3.11 2.04 -13.82
C LYS A 147 1.78 1.82 -13.10
N ALA A 148 1.80 1.54 -11.79
CA ALA A 148 0.67 0.90 -11.12
C ALA A 148 -0.34 1.87 -10.47
N PRO A 149 -1.58 1.98 -10.99
CA PRO A 149 -2.75 2.33 -10.19
C PRO A 149 -3.33 1.08 -9.50
N VAL A 150 -3.74 1.20 -8.24
CA VAL A 150 -4.49 0.16 -7.51
C VAL A 150 -5.89 0.66 -7.20
N LYS A 151 -6.94 -0.11 -7.50
CA LYS A 151 -8.34 0.36 -7.40
C LYS A 151 -8.95 0.06 -6.02
N ILE A 152 -9.58 1.04 -5.36
CA ILE A 152 -10.51 0.74 -4.26
C ILE A 152 -11.83 0.36 -4.89
N THR A 153 -12.15 -0.92 -4.91
CA THR A 153 -13.56 -1.31 -4.97
C THR A 153 -13.81 -2.38 -3.92
N ASP A 154 -15.08 -2.58 -3.56
CA ASP A 154 -15.51 -3.63 -2.63
C ASP A 154 -15.00 -4.99 -3.11
N ALA A 155 -13.84 -5.44 -2.61
CA ALA A 155 -13.24 -6.69 -3.09
C ALA A 155 -14.19 -7.87 -2.88
N SER A 156 -14.45 -8.60 -3.96
CA SER A 156 -15.37 -9.74 -3.95
C SER A 156 -14.63 -11.08 -3.94
N SER A 157 -13.35 -11.10 -4.32
CA SER A 157 -12.64 -12.34 -4.64
C SER A 157 -11.13 -12.24 -4.45
N VAL A 158 -10.51 -13.37 -4.05
CA VAL A 158 -9.06 -13.52 -3.86
C VAL A 158 -8.57 -14.60 -4.81
N SER A 159 -7.45 -14.37 -5.49
CA SER A 159 -6.73 -15.40 -6.27
C SER A 159 -5.30 -15.55 -5.74
N SER A 160 -4.83 -16.79 -5.61
CA SER A 160 -3.48 -17.12 -5.13
C SER A 160 -2.58 -17.61 -6.27
N VAL A 161 -1.30 -17.23 -6.25
CA VAL A 161 -0.27 -17.64 -7.21
C VAL A 161 0.97 -18.13 -6.45
N ILE A 162 1.59 -19.22 -6.90
CA ILE A 162 2.82 -19.77 -6.29
C ILE A 162 3.95 -19.71 -7.32
N ASN A 163 5.04 -19.01 -7.00
CA ASN A 163 6.23 -18.90 -7.85
C ASN A 163 7.50 -18.67 -7.00
N GLY A 164 8.10 -19.75 -6.47
CA GLY A 164 9.26 -19.67 -5.57
C GLY A 164 8.99 -19.05 -4.18
N GLY A 165 7.73 -18.72 -3.93
CA GLY A 165 7.13 -18.12 -2.73
C GLY A 165 5.61 -18.17 -2.89
N ILE A 166 4.87 -17.69 -1.90
CA ILE A 166 3.41 -17.53 -2.02
C ILE A 166 3.09 -16.10 -2.44
N GLY A 167 2.03 -15.93 -3.23
CA GLY A 167 1.47 -14.63 -3.64
C GLY A 167 -0.05 -14.68 -3.69
N ALA A 168 -0.71 -13.55 -3.47
CA ALA A 168 -2.13 -13.40 -3.74
C ALA A 168 -2.48 -12.01 -4.27
N VAL A 169 -3.57 -11.99 -5.02
CA VAL A 169 -4.18 -10.79 -5.57
C VAL A 169 -5.60 -10.73 -5.05
N LEU A 170 -5.90 -9.65 -4.34
CA LEU A 170 -7.26 -9.25 -4.03
C LEU A 170 -7.77 -8.42 -5.20
N PHE A 171 -8.90 -8.83 -5.76
CA PHE A 171 -9.53 -8.13 -6.89
C PHE A 171 -11.04 -8.07 -6.71
N ASN A 172 -11.65 -7.20 -7.50
CA ASN A 172 -13.09 -7.09 -7.61
C ASN A 172 -13.52 -7.28 -9.06
N ILE A 173 -14.69 -7.86 -9.24
CA ILE A 173 -15.35 -7.99 -10.54
C ILE A 173 -16.36 -6.85 -10.63
N ASN A 174 -16.09 -5.88 -11.51
CA ASN A 174 -17.03 -4.79 -11.73
C ASN A 174 -18.33 -5.31 -12.39
N HIS A 175 -19.38 -4.47 -12.41
CA HIS A 175 -20.66 -4.79 -13.07
C HIS A 175 -20.54 -5.24 -14.54
N ASN A 176 -19.43 -4.88 -15.21
CA ASN A 176 -19.14 -5.28 -16.59
C ASN A 176 -18.35 -6.60 -16.71
N GLY A 177 -18.19 -7.35 -15.61
CA GLY A 177 -17.40 -8.59 -15.57
C GLY A 177 -15.87 -8.39 -15.61
N LYS A 178 -15.41 -7.13 -15.59
CA LYS A 178 -13.97 -6.81 -15.67
C LYS A 178 -13.32 -6.81 -14.29
N GLU A 179 -12.25 -7.58 -14.16
CA GLU A 179 -11.42 -7.63 -12.96
C GLU A 179 -10.69 -6.29 -12.73
N SER A 180 -10.72 -5.81 -11.50
CA SER A 180 -10.00 -4.64 -11.02
C SER A 180 -9.24 -5.00 -9.77
N ILE A 181 -7.93 -4.78 -9.80
CA ILE A 181 -7.04 -5.21 -8.74
C ILE A 181 -7.11 -4.22 -7.58
N VAL A 182 -7.37 -4.77 -6.40
CA VAL A 182 -7.54 -4.02 -5.15
C VAL A 182 -6.27 -4.05 -4.31
N GLN A 183 -5.56 -5.18 -4.27
CA GLN A 183 -4.32 -5.27 -3.51
C GLN A 183 -3.49 -6.48 -3.95
N TYR A 184 -2.18 -6.30 -4.03
CA TYR A 184 -1.24 -7.41 -4.11
C TYR A 184 -0.69 -7.74 -2.71
N THR A 185 -0.41 -9.02 -2.50
CA THR A 185 0.37 -9.47 -1.35
C THR A 185 1.29 -10.61 -1.78
N SER A 186 2.47 -10.70 -1.18
CA SER A 186 3.40 -11.78 -1.45
C SER A 186 4.28 -12.01 -0.24
N ARG A 187 4.68 -13.26 -0.04
CA ARG A 187 5.54 -13.66 1.07
C ARG A 187 6.53 -14.72 0.60
N ALA A 188 7.77 -14.60 1.06
CA ALA A 188 8.78 -15.63 0.84
C ALA A 188 8.44 -16.82 1.73
N LEU A 189 8.59 -18.03 1.18
CA LEU A 189 8.52 -19.25 1.97
C LEU A 189 9.79 -19.40 2.81
N SER A 190 9.63 -19.82 4.05
CA SER A 190 10.70 -20.26 4.94
C SER A 190 11.38 -21.53 4.39
N GLU A 191 12.51 -21.92 4.98
CA GLU A 191 13.25 -23.11 4.52
C GLU A 191 12.45 -24.40 4.70
N ASP A 192 11.64 -24.49 5.76
CA ASP A 192 10.80 -25.65 6.01
C ASP A 192 9.57 -25.65 5.10
N GLU A 193 8.87 -24.52 4.97
CA GLU A 193 7.71 -24.38 4.07
C GLU A 193 8.07 -24.60 2.58
N ARG A 194 9.35 -24.52 2.20
CA ARG A 194 9.81 -24.83 0.83
C ARG A 194 9.88 -26.32 0.54
N LYS A 195 10.04 -27.15 1.56
CA LYS A 195 10.10 -28.61 1.44
C LYS A 195 8.71 -29.20 1.27
N ASP A 196 7.68 -28.47 1.70
CA ASP A 196 6.28 -28.85 1.59
C ASP A 196 5.83 -29.05 0.15
N SER A 197 4.88 -29.96 -0.03
CA SER A 197 4.28 -30.25 -1.33
C SER A 197 3.57 -29.02 -1.90
N THR A 198 3.32 -29.01 -3.22
CA THR A 198 2.60 -27.89 -3.86
C THR A 198 1.21 -27.67 -3.23
N ILE A 199 0.50 -28.75 -2.91
CA ILE A 199 -0.83 -28.69 -2.29
C ILE A 199 -0.78 -28.04 -0.90
N GLU A 200 0.22 -28.39 -0.08
CA GLU A 200 0.41 -27.79 1.24
C GLU A 200 0.77 -26.30 1.15
N ARG A 201 1.60 -25.93 0.17
CA ARG A 201 1.93 -24.52 -0.10
C ARG A 201 0.74 -23.72 -0.60
N GLU A 202 -0.16 -24.31 -1.39
CA GLU A 202 -1.44 -23.70 -1.80
C GLU A 202 -2.35 -23.49 -0.58
N ARG A 203 -2.50 -24.51 0.26
CA ARG A 203 -3.28 -24.39 1.49
C ARG A 203 -2.74 -23.30 2.40
N LEU A 204 -1.41 -23.25 2.60
CA LEU A 204 -0.75 -22.22 3.39
C LEU A 204 -1.01 -20.82 2.80
N ALA A 205 -0.91 -20.67 1.49
CA ALA A 205 -1.22 -19.41 0.81
C ALA A 205 -2.64 -18.95 1.14
N VAL A 206 -3.65 -19.83 1.01
CA VAL A 206 -5.05 -19.48 1.31
C VAL A 206 -5.20 -19.01 2.76
N VAL A 207 -4.65 -19.74 3.73
CA VAL A 207 -4.75 -19.39 5.16
C VAL A 207 -4.10 -18.03 5.44
N VAL A 208 -2.85 -17.85 5.01
CA VAL A 208 -2.08 -16.62 5.23
C VAL A 208 -2.77 -15.41 4.61
N TYR A 209 -3.38 -15.57 3.44
CA TYR A 209 -4.03 -14.47 2.74
C TYR A 209 -5.45 -14.18 3.22
N MET A 210 -6.16 -15.17 3.76
CA MET A 210 -7.41 -14.92 4.49
C MET A 210 -7.18 -14.17 5.80
N GLU A 211 -6.03 -14.34 6.46
CA GLU A 211 -5.67 -13.55 7.65
C GLU A 211 -5.21 -12.14 7.30
N HIS A 212 -4.60 -11.97 6.12
CA HIS A 212 -4.04 -10.69 5.68
C HIS A 212 -5.09 -9.70 5.16
N PHE A 213 -6.14 -10.19 4.47
CA PHE A 213 -7.21 -9.37 3.88
C PHE A 213 -8.42 -9.23 4.82
#